data_AF-A0A453MVP0-F1
#
_entry.id   AF-A0A453MVP0-F1
#
_cell.length_a   1.000
_cell.length_b   1.000
_cell.length_c   1.000
_cell.angle_alpha   90.00
_cell.angle_beta   90.00
_cell.angle_gamma   90.00
#
_symmetry.space_group_name_H-M   'P 1'
#
loop_
_entity.id
_entity.type
_entity.pdbx_description
1 polymer ?
#
loop_
_entity_poly.entity_id
_entity_poly.type
_entity_poly.pdbx_seq_one_letter_code
_entity_poly.pdbx_strand_id
1 'polypeptide(L)' 'MANNLEHTSATMREFTLELLKQITDNFSEEHIIGRGGYGVVYKV' A
#
# COMPACT_ATOMS: atom_id res chain seq x y z
N MET A 1 -38.53 0.86 6.24
CA MET A 1 -37.54 0.61 5.17
C MET A 1 -36.51 1.73 5.27
N ALA A 2 -35.36 1.43 5.88
CA ALA A 2 -34.23 2.35 5.92
C ALA A 2 -32.96 1.49 5.80
N ASN A 3 -32.48 1.36 4.57
CA ASN A 3 -31.19 0.77 4.25
C ASN A 3 -30.12 1.84 4.46
N ASN A 4 -29.66 1.95 5.71
CA ASN A 4 -28.46 2.72 6.06
C ASN A 4 -27.23 1.90 5.63
N LEU A 5 -26.91 1.95 4.34
CA LEU A 5 -25.63 1.47 3.85
C LEU A 5 -24.66 2.66 3.90
N GLU A 6 -24.02 2.80 5.06
CA GLU A 6 -22.87 3.69 5.26
C GLU A 6 -21.76 3.20 4.29
N HIS A 7 -21.75 3.75 3.07
CA HIS A 7 -20.58 3.63 2.21
C HIS A 7 -19.46 4.42 2.90
N THR A 8 -18.64 3.73 3.68
CA THR A 8 -17.31 4.21 4.03
C THR A 8 -16.58 4.40 2.72
N SER A 9 -16.64 5.62 2.16
CA SER A 9 -15.79 6.05 1.07
C SER A 9 -14.36 5.93 1.55
N ALA A 10 -13.75 4.77 1.33
CA ALA A 10 -12.35 4.55 1.55
C ALA A 10 -11.65 5.61 0.71
N THR A 11 -11.11 6.62 1.39
CA THR A 11 -10.47 7.74 0.71
C THR A 11 -9.26 7.15 0.00
N MET A 12 -9.33 7.06 -1.33
CA MET A 12 -8.20 6.60 -2.14
C MET A 12 -7.07 7.61 -1.96
N ARG A 13 -5.97 7.16 -1.36
CA ARG A 13 -4.78 7.99 -1.18
C ARG A 13 -3.83 7.73 -2.35
N GLU A 14 -3.50 8.77 -3.08
CA GLU A 14 -2.46 8.72 -4.09
C GLU A 14 -1.08 8.79 -3.44
N PHE A 15 -0.16 7.94 -3.90
CA PHE A 15 1.23 7.94 -3.49
C PHE A 15 2.11 8.15 -4.72
N THR A 16 3.07 9.08 -4.63
CA THR A 16 4.05 9.28 -5.70
C THR A 16 5.10 8.17 -5.66
N LEU A 17 5.69 7.85 -6.81
CA LEU A 17 6.80 6.89 -6.87
C LEU A 17 8.01 7.35 -6.03
N GLU A 18 8.25 8.66 -5.97
CA GLU A 18 9.32 9.24 -5.14
C GLU A 18 9.10 8.97 -3.66
N LEU A 19 7.87 9.15 -3.16
CA LEU A 19 7.52 8.80 -1.79
C LEU A 19 7.72 7.31 -1.53
N LEU A 20 7.28 6.45 -2.45
CA LEU A 20 7.47 4.99 -2.31
C LEU A 20 8.95 4.61 -2.25
N LYS A 21 9.81 5.23 -3.07
CA LYS A 21 11.27 5.03 -2.99
C LYS A 21 11.82 5.49 -1.65
N GLN A 22 11.40 6.66 -1.16
CA GLN A 22 11.90 7.18 0.11
C GLN A 22 11.55 6.25 1.29
N ILE A 23 10.31 5.74 1.36
CA ILE A 23 9.86 4.93 2.51
C ILE A 23 10.32 3.47 2.44
N THR A 24 10.74 2.98 1.28
CA THR A 24 11.21 1.59 1.10
C THR A 24 12.74 1.49 1.02
N ASP A 25 13.46 2.60 1.26
CA ASP A 25 14.88 2.72 0.96
C ASP A 25 15.23 2.25 -0.47
N ASN A 26 14.58 2.90 -1.43
CA ASN A 26 14.66 2.62 -2.86
C ASN A 26 14.39 1.13 -3.20
N PHE A 27 13.37 0.54 -2.57
CA PHE A 27 13.00 -0.87 -2.71
C PHE A 27 14.13 -1.83 -2.32
N SER A 28 14.85 -1.52 -1.24
CA SER A 28 15.92 -2.38 -0.73
C SER A 28 15.42 -3.78 -0.36
N GLU A 29 16.24 -4.79 -0.66
CA GLU A 29 15.92 -6.18 -0.33
C GLU A 29 15.87 -6.43 1.19
N GLU A 30 16.53 -5.60 1.99
CA GLU A 30 16.52 -5.70 3.46
C GLU A 30 15.15 -5.45 4.07
N HIS A 31 14.27 -4.73 3.37
CA HIS A 31 12.92 -4.43 3.80
C HIS A 31 11.88 -5.44 3.29
N ILE A 32 12.29 -6.46 2.54
CA ILE A 32 11.36 -7.45 2.00
C ILE A 32 10.89 -8.38 3.12
N ILE A 33 9.58 -8.41 3.33
CA ILE A 33 8.93 -9.34 4.27
C ILE A 33 8.24 -10.51 3.58
N GLY A 34 8.10 -10.48 2.25
CA GLY A 34 7.52 -11.57 1.48
C GLY A 34 7.66 -11.41 -0.02
N ARG A 35 7.75 -12.55 -0.72
CA ARG A 35 7.77 -12.66 -2.19
C ARG A 35 6.80 -13.77 -2.62
N GLY A 36 5.97 -13.50 -3.62
CA GLY A 36 5.02 -14.49 -4.15
C GLY A 36 4.56 -14.13 -5.56
N GLY A 37 3.62 -14.93 -6.11
CA GLY A 37 3.12 -14.74 -7.48
C GLY A 37 2.43 -13.40 -7.77
N TYR A 38 2.08 -12.66 -6.72
CA TYR A 38 1.43 -11.35 -6.81
C TYR A 38 2.39 -10.16 -6.61
N GLY A 39 3.66 -10.42 -6.28
CA GLY A 39 4.68 -9.39 -6.11
C GLY A 39 5.52 -9.52 -4.84
N VAL A 40 6.19 -8.43 -4.51
CA VAL A 40 7.10 -8.28 -3.36
C VAL A 40 6.47 -7.33 -2.35
N VAL A 41 6.51 -7.71 -1.08
CA VAL A 41 5.99 -6.90 0.02
C VAL A 41 7.16 -6.33 0.82
N TYR A 42 7.18 -5.01 0.96
CA TYR A 42 8.19 -4.28 1.70
C TYR A 42 7.60 -3.78 3.02
N LYS A 43 8.41 -3.79 4.08
CA LYS A 43 8.15 -3.07 5.32
C LYS A 43 8.65 -1.64 5.15
N VAL A 44 7.85 -0.68 5.60
CA VAL A 44 8.16 0.76 5.63
C VAL A 44 8.23 1.26 7.07
#